data_AF-A0A5P1DZP7-F1
#
_entry.id   AF-A0A5P1DZP7-F1
#
_cell.length_a   1.000
_cell.length_b   1.000
_cell.length_c   1.000
_cell.angle_alpha   90.00
_cell.angle_beta   90.00
_cell.angle_gamma   90.00
#
_symmetry.space_group_name_H-M   'P 1'
#
loop_
_entity.id
_entity.type
_entity.pdbx_description
1 polymer ?
#
loop_
_entity_poly.entity_id
_entity_poly.type
_entity_poly.pdbx_seq_one_letter_code
_entity_poly.pdbx_strand_id
1 'polypeptide(L)'
;MRPMLRSDFCLQPPGDTPTRRSTFDGILAGCIPVFFEDISARAQYGWHLPRREYEEFSVSIPKEDVVYNGVKIVQVLEAIPRARVRRMRERVLELAPRVMYRRHGSSDGLRQRKDAFDLAIDGVLRKIRRRVKAISEPELLYEEEDDEEEEEGV
;
A
#
# COMPACT_ATOMS: atom_id res chain seq x y z
N MET A 1 -3.13 -9.66 15.68
CA MET A 1 -3.53 -8.23 15.62
C MET A 1 -3.42 -7.46 16.94
N ARG A 2 -3.76 -8.00 18.13
CA ARG A 2 -3.71 -7.21 19.39
C ARG A 2 -2.39 -6.44 19.64
N PRO A 3 -1.20 -6.98 19.35
CA PRO A 3 0.05 -6.22 19.44
C PRO A 3 0.11 -5.06 18.45
N MET A 4 -0.33 -5.27 17.21
CA MET A 4 -0.30 -4.27 16.13
C MET A 4 -1.16 -3.04 16.45
N LEU A 5 -2.32 -3.23 17.08
CA LEU A 5 -3.20 -2.14 17.53
C LEU A 5 -2.54 -1.18 18.55
N ARG A 6 -1.44 -1.61 19.19
CA ARG A 6 -0.70 -0.82 20.18
C ARG A 6 0.69 -0.40 19.68
N SER A 7 1.07 -0.81 18.48
CA SER A 7 2.37 -0.52 17.89
C SER A 7 2.28 0.66 16.94
N ASP A 8 3.34 1.48 16.91
CA ASP A 8 3.51 2.50 15.88
C ASP A 8 3.97 1.89 14.55
N PHE A 9 4.90 0.93 14.61
CA PHE A 9 5.54 0.35 13.44
C PHE A 9 5.42 -1.18 13.43
N CYS A 10 5.23 -1.74 12.24
CA CYS A 10 5.16 -3.18 11.99
C CYS A 10 6.19 -3.57 10.93
N LEU A 11 7.22 -4.31 11.36
CA LEU A 11 8.30 -4.76 10.48
C LEU A 11 7.77 -5.79 9.46
N GLN A 12 8.09 -5.57 8.19
CA GLN A 12 7.74 -6.42 7.05
C GLN A 12 9.01 -6.92 6.34
N PRO A 13 9.85 -7.76 7.00
CA PRO A 13 11.04 -8.31 6.37
C PRO A 13 10.67 -9.16 5.14
N PRO A 14 11.54 -9.34 4.15
CA PRO A 14 11.28 -10.27 3.06
C PRO A 14 11.10 -11.71 3.57
N GLY A 15 10.41 -12.55 2.80
CA GLY A 15 10.25 -13.98 3.06
C GLY A 15 10.54 -14.78 1.78
N ASP A 16 10.02 -16.01 1.68
CA ASP A 16 10.16 -16.82 0.47
C ASP A 16 9.48 -16.21 -0.76
N THR A 17 8.46 -15.36 -0.54
CA THR A 17 7.81 -14.56 -1.58
C THR A 17 7.85 -13.08 -1.19
N PRO A 18 7.79 -12.16 -2.16
CA PRO A 18 7.72 -10.72 -1.87
C PRO A 18 6.40 -10.29 -1.23
N THR A 19 5.41 -11.19 -1.14
CA THR A 19 4.09 -10.88 -0.59
C THR A 19 4.00 -11.24 0.89
N ARG A 20 3.35 -10.38 1.69
CA ARG A 20 3.06 -10.67 3.11
C ARG A 20 1.67 -10.24 3.52
N ARG A 21 0.90 -11.19 4.06
CA ARG A 21 -0.38 -10.92 4.73
C ARG A 21 -0.25 -9.89 5.87
N SER A 22 0.87 -9.91 6.59
CA SER A 22 1.12 -9.02 7.73
C SER A 22 1.14 -7.54 7.36
N THR A 23 1.39 -7.19 6.09
CA THR A 23 1.30 -5.82 5.59
C THR A 23 -0.15 -5.32 5.69
N PHE A 24 -1.11 -6.11 5.20
CA PHE A 24 -2.53 -5.77 5.24
C PHE A 24 -3.09 -5.79 6.66
N ASP A 25 -2.72 -6.79 7.48
CA ASP A 25 -3.10 -6.83 8.89
C ASP A 25 -2.56 -5.59 9.65
N GLY A 26 -1.36 -5.11 9.30
CA GLY A 26 -0.77 -3.89 9.85
C GLY A 26 -1.55 -2.65 9.44
N ILE A 27 -1.90 -2.51 8.16
CA ILE A 27 -2.70 -1.39 7.65
C ILE A 27 -4.05 -1.32 8.37
N LEU A 28 -4.76 -2.44 8.45
CA LEU A 28 -6.05 -2.53 9.15
C LEU A 28 -5.95 -2.20 10.64
N ALA A 29 -4.79 -2.45 11.26
CA ALA A 29 -4.52 -2.14 12.65
C ALA A 29 -3.99 -0.71 12.89
N GLY A 30 -3.78 0.10 11.84
CA GLY A 30 -3.16 1.43 11.95
C GLY A 30 -1.67 1.38 12.33
N CYS A 31 -1.01 0.25 12.04
CA CYS A 31 0.41 0.03 12.29
C CYS A 31 1.20 0.32 11.02
N ILE A 32 2.14 1.27 11.09
CA ILE A 32 2.91 1.75 9.94
C ILE A 32 3.83 0.63 9.44
N PRO A 33 3.67 0.15 8.19
CA PRO A 33 4.54 -0.88 7.63
C PRO A 33 5.99 -0.36 7.51
N VAL A 34 6.95 -1.19 7.92
CA VAL A 34 8.39 -0.96 7.69
C VAL A 34 8.89 -2.02 6.73
N PHE A 35 9.15 -1.63 5.49
CA PHE A 35 9.63 -2.52 4.44
C PHE A 35 11.15 -2.53 4.37
N PHE A 36 11.69 -3.65 3.89
CA PHE A 36 13.14 -3.82 3.74
C PHE A 36 13.59 -4.12 2.31
N GLU A 37 12.63 -4.30 1.39
CA GLU A 37 12.88 -4.49 -0.04
C GLU A 37 11.77 -3.79 -0.84
N ASP A 38 12.14 -3.09 -1.91
CA ASP A 38 11.19 -2.34 -2.75
C ASP A 38 10.16 -3.24 -3.42
N ILE A 39 10.54 -4.48 -3.75
CA ILE A 39 9.62 -5.46 -4.35
C ILE A 39 8.52 -5.83 -3.36
N SER A 40 8.82 -5.92 -2.07
CA SER A 40 7.81 -6.22 -1.04
C SER A 40 6.91 -5.01 -0.73
N ALA A 41 7.38 -3.81 -1.09
CA ALA A 41 6.69 -2.55 -0.91
C ALA A 41 5.97 -2.13 -2.20
N ARG A 42 6.66 -1.42 -3.08
CA ARG A 42 6.10 -0.60 -4.17
C ARG A 42 5.80 -1.36 -5.45
N ALA A 43 6.34 -2.57 -5.62
CA ALA A 43 6.13 -3.35 -6.85
C ALA A 43 4.86 -4.21 -6.82
N GLN A 44 4.17 -4.27 -5.68
CA GLN A 44 3.01 -5.13 -5.46
C GLN A 44 1.79 -4.29 -5.11
N TYR A 45 0.62 -4.74 -5.57
CA TYR A 45 -0.67 -4.18 -5.20
C TYR A 45 -0.94 -2.71 -5.60
N GLY A 46 -0.35 -2.22 -6.71
CA GLY A 46 -0.49 -0.83 -7.17
C GLY A 46 -1.94 -0.30 -7.22
N TRP A 47 -2.90 -1.13 -7.66
CA TRP A 47 -4.32 -0.75 -7.66
C TRP A 47 -4.89 -0.43 -6.25
N HIS A 48 -4.35 -1.07 -5.22
CA HIS A 48 -4.83 -0.98 -3.84
C HIS A 48 -3.99 0.00 -3.02
N LEU A 49 -2.68 0.00 -3.23
CA LEU A 49 -1.67 0.80 -2.54
C LEU A 49 -0.91 1.66 -3.58
N PRO A 50 -1.22 2.96 -3.68
CA PRO A 50 -0.63 3.83 -4.69
C PRO A 50 0.89 3.95 -4.56
N ARG A 51 1.63 3.66 -5.63
CA ARG A 51 3.10 3.59 -5.64
C ARG A 51 3.79 4.89 -5.21
N ARG A 52 3.20 6.04 -5.59
CA ARG A 52 3.72 7.38 -5.28
C ARG A 52 3.58 7.74 -3.79
N GLU A 53 2.61 7.14 -3.10
CA GLU A 53 2.26 7.50 -1.72
C GLU A 53 2.97 6.63 -0.67
N TYR A 54 3.80 5.65 -1.07
CA TYR A 54 4.44 4.73 -0.12
C TYR A 54 5.23 5.43 1.00
N GLU A 55 5.84 6.58 0.71
CA GLU A 55 6.60 7.34 1.70
C GLU A 55 5.70 8.07 2.73
N GLU A 56 4.42 8.22 2.40
CA GLU A 56 3.43 8.86 3.26
C GLU A 56 2.87 7.89 4.31
N PHE A 57 2.80 6.59 4.00
CA PHE A 57 2.22 5.59 4.90
C PHE A 57 3.18 4.50 5.36
N SER A 58 4.42 4.45 4.86
CA SER A 58 5.40 3.41 5.20
C SER A 58 6.81 3.95 5.41
N VAL A 59 7.64 3.15 6.07
CA VAL A 59 9.08 3.40 6.21
C VAL A 59 9.83 2.35 5.39
N SER A 60 10.85 2.75 4.63
CA SER A 60 11.76 1.81 3.97
C SER A 60 13.11 1.85 4.66
N ILE A 61 13.65 0.68 5.00
CA ILE A 61 14.99 0.50 5.54
C ILE A 61 15.66 -0.60 4.71
N PRO A 62 16.61 -0.30 3.82
CA PRO A 62 17.24 -1.31 2.99
C PRO A 62 17.78 -2.48 3.82
N LYS A 63 17.47 -3.71 3.42
CA LYS A 63 17.93 -4.93 4.10
C LYS A 63 19.46 -4.96 4.22
N GLU A 64 20.15 -4.51 3.18
CA GLU A 64 21.60 -4.48 3.10
C GLU A 64 22.19 -3.62 4.22
N ASP A 65 21.53 -2.51 4.55
CA ASP A 65 21.95 -1.61 5.62
C ASP A 65 21.83 -2.25 7.01
N VAL A 66 20.78 -3.06 7.21
CA VAL A 66 20.55 -3.78 8.47
C VAL A 66 21.53 -4.94 8.62
N VAL A 67 21.78 -5.70 7.55
CA VAL A 67 22.58 -6.93 7.60
C VAL A 67 24.07 -6.65 7.54
N TYR A 68 24.51 -5.73 6.68
CA TYR A 68 25.94 -5.52 6.38
C TYR A 68 26.48 -4.22 6.96
N ASN A 69 25.66 -3.18 7.09
CA ASN A 69 26.11 -1.84 7.52
C ASN A 69 25.82 -1.52 8.99
N GLY A 70 25.26 -2.47 9.75
CA GLY A 70 25.06 -2.36 11.20
C GLY A 70 23.97 -1.35 11.61
N VAL A 71 23.06 -0.99 10.70
CA VAL A 71 21.95 -0.09 11.02
C VAL A 71 21.02 -0.72 12.06
N LYS A 72 20.82 -0.02 13.18
CA LYS A 72 19.89 -0.43 14.22
C LYS A 72 18.49 0.10 13.90
N ILE A 73 17.59 -0.80 13.52
CA ILE A 73 16.19 -0.50 13.16
C ILE A 73 15.51 0.40 14.22
N VAL A 74 15.70 0.09 15.50
CA VAL A 74 15.10 0.85 16.61
C VAL A 74 15.53 2.32 16.58
N GLN A 75 16.81 2.60 16.33
CA GLN A 75 17.33 3.97 16.29
C GLN A 75 16.75 4.75 15.11
N VAL A 76 16.58 4.10 13.95
CA VAL A 76 15.95 4.71 12.77
C VAL A 76 14.50 5.09 13.08
N LEU A 77 13.73 4.17 13.69
CA LEU A 77 12.32 4.41 13.99
C LEU A 77 12.11 5.43 15.11
N GLU A 78 12.98 5.46 16.13
CA GLU A 78 12.96 6.46 17.20
C GLU A 78 13.31 7.86 16.72
N ALA A 79 14.13 7.98 15.67
CA ALA A 79 14.47 9.25 15.06
C ALA A 79 13.29 9.90 14.29
N ILE A 80 12.23 9.14 13.99
CA ILE A 80 11.06 9.66 13.28
C ILE A 80 10.24 10.53 14.24
N PRO A 81 10.01 11.82 13.92
CA PRO A 81 9.25 12.71 14.80
C PRO A 81 7.83 12.19 15.04
N ARG A 82 7.34 12.28 16.27
CA ARG A 82 5.97 11.86 16.64
C ARG A 82 4.87 12.51 15.80
N ALA A 83 5.08 13.74 15.33
CA ALA A 83 4.17 14.40 14.40
C ALA A 83 4.10 13.68 13.04
N ARG A 84 5.24 13.21 12.52
CA ARG A 84 5.29 12.41 11.29
C ARG A 84 4.63 11.05 11.49
N VAL A 85 4.91 10.38 12.61
CA VAL A 85 4.28 9.08 12.95
C VAL A 85 2.75 9.20 12.97
N ARG A 86 2.19 10.26 13.55
CA ARG A 86 0.74 10.50 13.56
C ARG A 86 0.16 10.63 12.15
N ARG A 87 0.77 11.46 11.29
CA ARG A 87 0.35 11.62 9.89
C ARG A 87 0.44 10.32 9.10
N MET A 88 1.52 9.56 9.27
CA MET A 88 1.67 8.26 8.61
C MET A 88 0.58 7.29 9.05
N ARG A 89 0.25 7.24 10.35
CA ARG A 89 -0.84 6.42 10.87
C ARG A 89 -2.21 6.85 10.32
N GLU A 90 -2.47 8.14 10.22
CA GLU A 90 -3.69 8.68 9.61
C GLU A 90 -3.82 8.21 8.15
N ARG A 91 -2.75 8.36 7.35
CA ARG A 91 -2.71 7.87 5.97
C ARG A 91 -2.93 6.36 5.88
N VAL A 92 -2.32 5.57 6.77
CA VAL A 92 -2.54 4.12 6.85
C VAL A 92 -4.03 3.78 7.08
N LEU A 93 -4.70 4.49 8.00
CA LEU A 93 -6.11 4.26 8.30
C LEU A 93 -7.03 4.67 7.15
N GLU A 94 -6.68 5.72 6.40
CA GLU A 94 -7.40 6.11 5.19
C GLU A 94 -7.31 5.05 4.08
N LEU A 95 -6.19 4.33 3.99
CA LEU A 95 -5.99 3.23 3.05
C LEU A 95 -6.72 1.94 3.44
N ALA A 96 -7.15 1.80 4.70
CA ALA A 96 -7.76 0.56 5.20
C ALA A 96 -8.92 0.01 4.35
N PRO A 97 -9.87 0.82 3.84
CA PRO A 97 -10.93 0.32 2.95
C PRO A 97 -10.41 -0.31 1.67
N ARG A 98 -9.28 0.19 1.13
CA ARG A 98 -8.70 -0.25 -0.15
C ARG A 98 -8.08 -1.65 -0.08
N VAL A 99 -7.86 -2.20 1.11
CA VAL A 99 -7.22 -3.51 1.33
C VAL A 99 -8.13 -4.54 2.01
N MET A 100 -9.40 -4.21 2.22
CA MET A 100 -10.38 -5.11 2.81
C MET A 100 -11.61 -5.27 1.93
N TYR A 101 -12.28 -6.41 2.08
CA TYR A 101 -13.61 -6.60 1.52
C TYR A 101 -14.66 -6.08 2.49
N ARG A 102 -15.53 -5.22 1.98
CA ARG A 102 -16.62 -4.63 2.73
C ARG A 102 -17.70 -5.68 2.97
N ARG A 103 -18.09 -5.84 4.23
CA ARG A 103 -19.21 -6.71 4.61
C ARG A 103 -20.54 -6.08 4.18
N HIS A 104 -21.49 -6.92 3.74
CA HIS A 104 -22.87 -6.48 3.54
C HIS A 104 -23.48 -5.91 4.84
N GLY A 105 -24.22 -4.80 4.74
CA GLY A 105 -24.76 -4.08 5.90
C GLY A 105 -23.73 -3.25 6.67
N SER A 106 -22.61 -2.92 6.05
CA SER A 106 -21.61 -1.99 6.58
C SER A 106 -22.16 -0.57 6.70
N SER A 107 -21.49 0.26 7.51
CA SER A 107 -21.88 1.66 7.74
C SER A 107 -21.88 2.47 6.44
N ASP A 108 -22.73 3.50 6.40
CA ASP A 108 -22.89 4.33 5.20
C ASP A 108 -21.58 4.97 4.74
N GLY A 109 -20.72 5.41 5.67
CA GLY A 109 -19.40 5.95 5.34
C GLY A 109 -18.48 4.95 4.64
N LEU A 110 -18.58 3.65 4.96
CA LEU A 110 -17.82 2.61 4.26
C LEU A 110 -18.48 2.23 2.92
N ARG A 111 -19.80 2.37 2.80
CA ARG A 111 -20.54 2.16 1.54
C ARG A 111 -20.23 3.21 0.47
N GLN A 112 -19.88 4.43 0.89
CA GLN A 112 -19.51 5.53 -0.01
C GLN A 112 -18.08 5.41 -0.58
N ARG A 113 -17.24 4.52 -0.04
CA ARG A 113 -15.86 4.30 -0.50
C ARG A 113 -15.75 3.00 -1.30
N LYS A 114 -14.86 2.94 -2.29
CA LYS A 114 -14.51 1.68 -2.96
C LYS A 114 -13.72 0.78 -2.01
N ASP A 115 -14.07 -0.49 -1.96
CA ASP A 115 -13.32 -1.50 -1.21
C ASP A 115 -12.26 -2.19 -2.09
N ALA A 116 -11.52 -3.16 -1.53
CA ALA A 116 -10.50 -3.88 -2.29
C ALA A 116 -11.07 -4.63 -3.51
N PHE A 117 -12.30 -5.13 -3.43
CA PHE A 117 -12.93 -5.85 -4.53
C PHE A 117 -13.36 -4.89 -5.64
N ASP A 118 -13.99 -3.77 -5.26
CA ASP A 118 -14.39 -2.71 -6.19
C ASP A 118 -13.17 -2.22 -7.00
N LEU A 119 -12.06 -1.93 -6.32
CA LEU A 119 -10.81 -1.50 -6.95
C LEU A 119 -10.20 -2.56 -7.89
N ALA A 120 -10.27 -3.84 -7.51
CA ALA A 120 -9.77 -4.92 -8.35
C ALA A 120 -10.58 -5.04 -9.65
N ILE A 121 -11.91 -4.93 -9.58
CA ILE A 121 -12.78 -4.96 -10.77
C ILE A 121 -12.50 -3.76 -11.67
N ASP A 122 -12.36 -2.56 -11.11
CA ASP A 122 -12.01 -1.37 -11.88
C ASP A 122 -10.65 -1.50 -12.57
N GLY A 123 -9.64 -2.02 -11.88
CA GLY A 123 -8.33 -2.33 -12.44
C GLY A 123 -8.41 -3.31 -13.62
N VAL A 124 -9.15 -4.40 -13.46
CA VAL A 124 -9.36 -5.40 -14.53
C VAL A 124 -10.07 -4.79 -15.73
N LEU A 125 -11.14 -4.03 -15.53
CA LEU A 125 -11.90 -3.40 -16.61
C LEU A 125 -11.05 -2.36 -17.36
N ARG A 126 -10.27 -1.54 -16.66
CA ARG A 126 -9.31 -0.59 -17.28
C ARG A 126 -8.29 -1.34 -18.13
N LYS A 127 -7.71 -2.42 -17.62
CA LYS A 127 -6.74 -3.24 -18.35
C LYS A 127 -7.32 -3.88 -19.60
N ILE A 128 -8.56 -4.38 -19.53
CA ILE A 128 -9.27 -4.93 -20.70
C ILE A 128 -9.50 -3.85 -21.75
N ARG A 129 -10.01 -2.67 -21.36
CA ARG A 129 -10.25 -1.56 -22.29
C ARG A 129 -8.97 -1.12 -22.99
N ARG A 130 -7.85 -0.98 -22.27
CA ARG A 130 -6.54 -0.65 -22.86
C ARG A 130 -6.11 -1.70 -23.88
N ARG A 131 -6.18 -2.99 -23.53
CA ARG A 131 -5.83 -4.08 -24.44
C ARG A 131 -6.70 -4.12 -25.69
N VAL A 132 -8.00 -3.82 -25.56
CA VAL A 132 -8.91 -3.74 -26.72
C VAL A 132 -8.53 -2.56 -27.63
N LYS A 133 -8.21 -1.39 -27.07
CA LYS A 133 -7.72 -0.23 -27.86
C LYS A 133 -6.37 -0.51 -28.53
N ALA A 134 -5.49 -1.24 -27.87
CA ALA A 134 -4.18 -1.61 -28.42
C ALA A 134 -4.27 -2.56 -29.64
N ILE A 135 -5.42 -3.20 -29.88
CA ILE A 135 -5.66 -3.97 -31.11
C ILE A 135 -5.76 -3.05 -32.33
N SER A 136 -6.31 -1.85 -32.16
CA SER A 136 -6.39 -0.82 -33.21
C SER A 136 -5.18 0.11 -33.24
N GLU A 137 -4.53 0.34 -32.10
CA GLU A 137 -3.40 1.28 -31.93
C GLU A 137 -2.25 0.59 -31.14
N PRO A 138 -1.35 -0.12 -31.83
CA PRO A 138 -0.33 -0.98 -31.21
C PRO A 138 0.64 -0.25 -30.27
N GLU A 139 0.83 1.07 -30.45
CA GLU A 139 1.69 1.89 -29.61
C GLU A 139 1.23 1.90 -28.14
N LEU A 140 -0.07 1.76 -27.88
CA LEU A 140 -0.68 1.74 -26.54
C LEU A 140 -0.34 0.47 -25.72
N LEU A 141 0.30 -0.54 -26.32
CA LEU A 141 0.65 -1.78 -25.63
C LEU A 141 1.84 -1.61 -24.66
N TYR A 142 2.68 -0.60 -24.90
CA TYR A 142 3.92 -0.35 -24.16
C TYR A 142 3.84 0.85 -23.21
N GLU A 143 2.72 1.55 -23.17
CA GLU A 143 2.49 2.58 -22.16
C GLU A 143 2.47 1.94 -20.77
N GLU A 144 3.34 2.42 -19.88
CA GLU A 144 3.40 1.89 -18.52
C GLU A 144 2.04 2.07 -17.82
N GLU A 145 1.74 1.17 -16.87
CA GLU A 145 0.66 1.40 -15.92
C GLU A 145 1.08 2.59 -15.03
N ASP A 146 0.92 3.81 -15.54
CA ASP A 146 0.75 4.96 -14.68
C ASP A 146 -0.53 4.68 -13.89
N ASP A 147 -0.37 4.30 -12.62
CA ASP A 147 -1.40 4.31 -11.58
C ASP A 147 -1.89 5.76 -11.31
N GLU A 148 -1.88 6.61 -12.34
CA GLU A 148 -2.50 7.92 -12.38
C GLU A 148 -4.00 7.68 -12.63
N GLU A 149 -4.78 7.65 -11.56
CA GLU A 149 -6.15 8.13 -11.72
C GLU A 149 -6.09 9.66 -11.70
N GLU A 150 -6.53 10.22 -12.83
CA GLU A 150 -7.23 11.49 -12.88
C GLU A 150 -8.02 11.70 -11.58
N GLU A 151 -7.64 12.72 -10.80
CA GLU A 151 -8.64 13.44 -10.01
C GLU A 151 -9.62 14.07 -11.00
N GLU A 152 -10.58 13.30 -11.51
CA GLU A 152 -11.82 13.89 -12.02
C GLU A 152 -12.57 14.42 -10.81
N GLY A 153 -12.42 15.73 -10.60
CA GLY A 153 -13.12 16.49 -9.58
C GLY A 153 -14.63 16.33 -9.67
N VAL A 154 -15.25 16.23 -8.49
CA VAL A 154 -16.61 16.67 -8.21
C VAL A 154 -16.59 17.43 -6.88
#